data_AF-A0A4R7YRS8-F1
#
_entry.id   AF-A0A4R7YRS8-F1
#
_cell.length_a   1.000
_cell.length_b   1.000
_cell.length_c   1.000
_cell.angle_alpha   90.00
_cell.angle_beta   90.00
_cell.angle_gamma   90.00
#
_symmetry.space_group_name_H-M   'P 1'
#
loop_
_entity.id
_entity.type
_entity.pdbx_description
1 polymer ?
#
loop_
_entity_poly.entity_id
_entity_poly.type
_entity_poly.pdbx_seq_one_letter_code
_entity_poly.pdbx_strand_id
1 'polypeptide(L)'
;MNDKNNSNENPKLFISYSWSSPDHEEWVLNLAEELVAAGVNVILDKWDLKEGNDAYAFMEKMVTDPDINKVILICDKEYAEKADDRSGGVGTETQIISQEIYEEVDQNKFVGIVKERDEDGKAYLPTYYKSRIYIDLSDEEEYAKNFERLVRWIYDKPLHIKPPIGEKPYL
;
A
#
# COMPACT_ATOMS: atom_id res chain seq x y z
N MET A 1 12.69 6.82 -31.89
CA MET A 1 11.75 5.76 -32.29
C MET A 1 12.12 4.49 -31.54
N ASN A 2 11.47 4.27 -30.39
CA ASN A 2 11.06 2.98 -29.81
C ASN A 2 10.77 3.19 -28.32
N ASP A 3 9.65 3.83 -28.02
CA ASP A 3 8.97 3.68 -26.72
C ASP A 3 7.60 3.08 -27.01
N LYS A 4 7.59 1.78 -27.27
CA LYS A 4 6.41 0.96 -27.04
C LYS A 4 6.46 0.52 -25.58
N ASN A 5 6.28 1.45 -24.65
CA ASN A 5 5.94 1.07 -23.30
C ASN A 5 4.56 0.44 -23.37
N ASN A 6 4.51 -0.84 -23.01
CA ASN A 6 3.35 -1.71 -23.06
C ASN A 6 2.30 -1.18 -22.07
N SER A 7 1.49 -0.19 -22.48
CA SER A 7 0.47 0.47 -21.67
C SER A 7 -0.80 -0.39 -21.50
N ASN A 8 -0.62 -1.71 -21.38
CA ASN A 8 -1.69 -2.70 -21.43
C ASN A 8 -1.53 -3.80 -20.36
N GLU A 9 -0.61 -3.63 -19.41
CA GLU A 9 -0.46 -4.55 -18.29
C GLU A 9 -1.04 -3.92 -17.02
N ASN A 10 -1.84 -4.72 -16.33
CA ASN A 10 -2.45 -4.38 -15.06
C ASN A 10 -1.34 -4.12 -14.01
N PRO A 11 -1.40 -3.02 -13.24
CA PRO A 11 -0.36 -2.69 -12.26
C PRO A 11 -0.26 -3.79 -11.21
N LYS A 12 0.97 -4.18 -10.88
CA LYS A 12 1.26 -5.12 -9.78
C LYS A 12 1.28 -4.37 -8.46
N LEU A 13 0.43 -4.80 -7.53
CA LEU A 13 0.30 -4.23 -6.19
C LEU A 13 0.60 -5.30 -5.16
N PHE A 14 1.53 -5.03 -4.25
CA PHE A 14 1.71 -5.85 -3.06
C PHE A 14 0.93 -5.28 -1.87
N ILE A 15 0.27 -6.15 -1.11
CA ILE A 15 -0.46 -5.78 0.13
C ILE A 15 0.34 -6.25 1.34
N SER A 16 0.86 -5.28 2.10
CA SER A 16 1.53 -5.51 3.38
C SER A 16 0.55 -5.24 4.51
N TYR A 17 0.30 -6.26 5.36
CA TYR A 17 -0.64 -6.19 6.48
C TYR A 17 -0.15 -7.10 7.62
N SER A 18 -0.75 -6.95 8.80
CA SER A 18 -0.52 -7.81 9.98
C SER A 18 -1.63 -8.83 10.10
N TRP A 19 -1.32 -9.99 10.67
CA TRP A 19 -2.33 -11.03 10.95
C TRP A 19 -3.00 -10.74 12.31
N SER A 20 -3.67 -9.59 12.40
CA SER A 20 -4.15 -9.05 13.67
C SER A 20 -5.33 -9.84 14.23
N SER A 21 -6.28 -10.20 13.37
CA SER A 21 -7.44 -11.01 13.71
C SER A 21 -8.04 -11.68 12.47
N PRO A 22 -8.82 -12.76 12.62
CA PRO A 22 -9.52 -13.37 11.49
C PRO A 22 -10.39 -12.39 10.71
N ASP A 23 -11.09 -11.48 11.40
CA ASP A 23 -11.93 -10.45 10.78
C ASP A 23 -11.09 -9.44 9.97
N HIS A 24 -9.90 -9.08 10.47
CA HIS A 24 -8.98 -8.21 9.76
C HIS A 24 -8.44 -8.90 8.50
N GLU A 25 -8.02 -10.17 8.63
CA GLU A 25 -7.54 -10.97 7.51
C GLU A 25 -8.60 -11.15 6.42
N GLU A 26 -9.87 -11.37 6.80
CA GLU A 26 -11.00 -11.44 5.88
C GLU A 26 -11.26 -10.07 5.20
N TRP A 27 -11.19 -8.97 5.96
CA TRP A 27 -11.32 -7.64 5.38
C TRP A 27 -10.21 -7.34 4.35
N VAL A 28 -8.96 -7.70 4.64
CA VAL A 28 -7.84 -7.55 3.70
C VAL A 28 -8.06 -8.41 2.46
N LEU A 29 -8.55 -9.64 2.61
CA LEU A 29 -8.88 -10.50 1.49
C LEU A 29 -9.98 -9.90 0.60
N ASN A 30 -11.04 -9.37 1.20
CA ASN A 30 -12.13 -8.71 0.46
C ASN A 30 -11.62 -7.49 -0.31
N LEU A 31 -10.79 -6.63 0.32
CA LEU A 31 -10.15 -5.50 -0.35
C LEU A 31 -9.29 -5.97 -1.53
N ALA A 32 -8.52 -7.05 -1.36
CA ALA A 32 -7.70 -7.63 -2.42
C ALA A 32 -8.56 -8.09 -3.60
N GLU A 33 -9.68 -8.77 -3.34
CA GLU A 33 -10.63 -9.21 -4.37
C GLU A 33 -11.27 -8.03 -5.12
N GLU A 34 -11.67 -6.97 -4.40
CA GLU A 34 -12.19 -5.74 -5.00
C GLU A 34 -11.17 -5.06 -5.93
N LEU A 35 -9.90 -5.03 -5.51
CA LEU A 35 -8.80 -4.50 -6.33
C LEU A 35 -8.55 -5.35 -7.58
N VAL A 36 -8.61 -6.68 -7.45
CA VAL A 36 -8.54 -7.60 -8.60
C VAL A 36 -9.71 -7.35 -9.56
N ALA A 37 -10.92 -7.17 -9.04
CA ALA A 37 -12.10 -6.82 -9.86
C ALA A 37 -11.95 -5.46 -10.56
N ALA A 38 -11.17 -4.54 -9.98
CA ALA A 38 -10.77 -3.27 -10.59
C ALA A 38 -9.58 -3.38 -11.57
N GLY A 39 -9.14 -4.60 -11.90
CA GLY A 39 -8.07 -4.87 -12.85
C GLY A 39 -6.66 -4.68 -12.28
N VAL A 40 -6.47 -4.67 -10.96
CA VAL A 40 -5.15 -4.63 -10.35
C VAL A 40 -4.60 -6.05 -10.24
N ASN A 41 -3.33 -6.26 -10.57
CA ASN A 41 -2.65 -7.53 -10.33
C ASN A 41 -2.15 -7.56 -8.87
N VAL A 42 -2.99 -8.03 -7.97
CA VAL A 42 -2.71 -8.05 -6.53
C VAL A 42 -1.85 -9.25 -6.16
N ILE A 43 -0.81 -8.99 -5.38
CA ILE A 43 0.04 -9.99 -4.74
C ILE A 43 -0.25 -9.96 -3.25
N LEU A 44 -0.65 -11.12 -2.73
CA LEU A 44 -1.09 -11.30 -1.35
C LEU A 44 -0.48 -12.60 -0.82
N ASP A 45 0.03 -12.58 0.41
CA ASP A 45 0.65 -13.76 1.04
C ASP A 45 -0.26 -15.00 1.02
N LYS A 46 -1.57 -14.84 1.26
CA LYS A 46 -2.58 -15.91 1.21
C LYS A 46 -2.74 -16.55 -0.16
N TRP A 47 -2.30 -15.90 -1.24
CA TRP A 47 -2.39 -16.40 -2.61
C TRP A 47 -1.02 -16.84 -3.16
N ASP A 48 0.04 -16.12 -2.79
CA ASP A 48 1.35 -16.22 -3.44
C ASP A 48 2.40 -16.93 -2.58
N LEU A 49 2.25 -16.96 -1.26
CA LEU A 49 3.19 -17.60 -0.36
C LEU A 49 2.85 -19.09 -0.21
N LYS A 50 3.83 -19.96 -0.46
CA LYS A 50 3.69 -21.43 -0.34
C LYS A 50 4.46 -21.96 0.85
N GLU A 51 4.08 -23.14 1.34
CA GLU A 51 4.77 -23.81 2.42
C GLU A 51 6.26 -24.02 2.10
N GLY A 52 7.13 -23.67 3.06
CA GLY A 52 8.57 -23.72 2.89
C GLY A 52 9.20 -22.49 2.23
N ASN A 53 8.41 -21.46 1.87
CA ASN A 53 8.95 -20.17 1.45
C ASN A 53 9.54 -19.41 2.65
N ASP A 54 10.66 -18.74 2.42
CA ASP A 54 11.18 -17.74 3.36
C ASP A 54 10.35 -16.46 3.20
N ALA A 55 9.49 -16.19 4.18
CA ALA A 55 8.60 -15.05 4.13
C ALA A 55 9.35 -13.71 4.14
N TYR A 56 10.60 -13.68 4.62
CA TYR A 56 11.43 -12.46 4.73
C TYR A 56 12.00 -12.12 3.39
N ALA A 57 12.63 -13.11 2.76
CA ALA A 57 13.06 -12.99 1.38
C ALA A 57 11.88 -12.69 0.44
N PHE A 58 10.69 -13.22 0.71
CA PHE A 58 9.49 -12.88 -0.07
C PHE A 58 9.13 -11.40 0.05
N MET A 59 8.96 -10.88 1.27
CA MET A 59 8.57 -9.47 1.47
C MET A 59 9.65 -8.49 0.95
N GLU A 60 10.92 -8.75 1.24
CA GLU A 60 12.04 -7.95 0.72
C GLU A 60 12.05 -7.96 -0.81
N LYS A 61 11.77 -9.11 -1.44
CA LYS A 61 11.60 -9.16 -2.89
C LYS A 61 10.41 -8.33 -3.35
N MET A 62 9.24 -8.38 -2.68
CA MET A 62 8.06 -7.64 -3.13
C MET A 62 8.27 -6.12 -3.14
N VAL A 63 9.09 -5.59 -2.22
CA VAL A 63 9.37 -4.15 -2.20
C VAL A 63 10.52 -3.74 -3.12
N THR A 64 11.52 -4.60 -3.34
CA THR A 64 12.70 -4.29 -4.16
C THR A 64 12.54 -4.66 -5.65
N ASP A 65 11.62 -5.57 -5.98
CA ASP A 65 11.38 -6.00 -7.35
C ASP A 65 10.81 -4.84 -8.19
N PRO A 66 11.48 -4.46 -9.30
CA PRO A 66 11.06 -3.36 -10.16
C PRO A 66 9.76 -3.63 -10.92
N ASP A 67 9.33 -4.90 -11.03
CA ASP A 67 8.05 -5.24 -11.64
C ASP A 67 6.87 -4.93 -10.71
N ILE A 68 7.11 -4.77 -9.40
CA ILE A 68 6.08 -4.40 -8.43
C ILE A 68 5.92 -2.88 -8.48
N ASN A 69 4.77 -2.42 -8.96
CA ASN A 69 4.55 -1.00 -9.23
C ASN A 69 4.19 -0.22 -7.96
N LYS A 70 3.43 -0.85 -7.06
CA LYS A 70 2.84 -0.20 -5.89
C LYS A 70 2.86 -1.15 -4.70
N VAL A 71 2.87 -0.59 -3.49
CA VAL A 71 2.75 -1.29 -2.22
C VAL A 71 1.75 -0.54 -1.35
N ILE A 72 0.78 -1.25 -0.78
CA ILE A 72 -0.12 -0.68 0.24
C ILE A 72 0.24 -1.23 1.62
N LEU A 73 0.26 -0.36 2.62
CA LEU A 73 0.42 -0.71 4.03
C LEU A 73 -0.96 -0.68 4.68
N ILE A 74 -1.51 -1.83 5.05
CA ILE A 74 -2.77 -1.86 5.79
C ILE A 74 -2.45 -1.54 7.25
N CYS A 75 -2.75 -0.30 7.63
CA CYS A 75 -2.45 0.22 8.95
C CYS A 75 -3.66 0.05 9.88
N ASP A 76 -3.48 -0.85 10.83
CA ASP A 76 -4.24 -0.95 12.07
C ASP A 76 -3.28 -0.74 13.26
N LYS A 77 -3.79 -0.90 14.48
CA LYS A 77 -2.97 -0.74 15.68
C LYS A 77 -1.75 -1.67 15.68
N GLU A 78 -1.98 -2.94 15.37
CA GLU A 78 -1.00 -4.00 15.48
C GLU A 78 0.10 -3.89 14.42
N TYR A 79 -0.26 -3.52 13.20
CA TYR A 79 0.70 -3.20 12.14
C TYR A 79 1.64 -2.07 12.58
N ALA A 80 1.07 -0.98 13.12
CA ALA A 80 1.85 0.18 13.53
C ALA A 80 2.82 -0.16 14.68
N GLU A 81 2.34 -0.88 15.70
CA GLU A 81 3.16 -1.32 16.84
C GLU A 81 4.31 -2.22 16.39
N LYS A 82 4.02 -3.23 15.56
CA LYS A 82 5.05 -4.15 15.07
C LYS A 82 6.03 -3.50 14.10
N ALA A 83 5.58 -2.56 13.26
CA ALA A 83 6.45 -1.83 12.37
C ALA A 83 7.44 -0.94 13.15
N ASP A 84 6.97 -0.33 14.25
CA ASP A 84 7.79 0.49 15.14
C ASP A 84 8.76 -0.36 15.98
N ASP A 85 8.30 -1.53 16.48
CA ASP A 85 9.12 -2.47 17.27
C ASP A 85 10.17 -3.23 16.43
N ARG A 86 9.95 -3.38 15.13
CA ARG A 86 10.90 -4.04 14.21
C ARG A 86 12.23 -3.32 14.08
N SER A 87 12.31 -2.05 14.46
CA SER A 87 13.57 -1.33 14.65
C SER A 87 14.52 -1.99 15.67
N GLY A 88 14.03 -2.93 16.50
CA GLY A 88 14.79 -3.67 17.51
C GLY A 88 15.05 -5.17 17.22
N GLY A 89 14.60 -5.72 16.09
CA GLY A 89 14.99 -7.08 15.65
C GLY A 89 14.21 -8.28 16.23
N VAL A 90 13.00 -8.09 16.80
CA VAL A 90 12.21 -9.18 17.43
C VAL A 90 10.79 -9.30 16.85
N GLY A 91 10.59 -9.04 15.56
CA GLY A 91 9.29 -9.22 14.90
C GLY A 91 9.29 -10.44 13.98
N THR A 92 8.55 -11.50 14.32
CA THR A 92 8.37 -12.70 13.48
C THR A 92 7.42 -12.50 12.31
N GLU A 93 6.70 -11.37 12.24
CA GLU A 93 5.67 -11.13 11.23
C GLU A 93 6.19 -10.54 9.95
N THR A 94 6.54 -11.44 9.06
CA THR A 94 7.37 -11.15 7.90
C THR A 94 6.73 -10.27 6.84
N GLN A 95 5.42 -10.06 6.89
CA GLN A 95 4.70 -9.18 5.97
C GLN A 95 4.71 -7.70 6.35
N ILE A 96 5.23 -7.33 7.54
CA ILE A 96 5.26 -5.94 8.02
C ILE A 96 6.53 -5.24 7.51
N ILE A 97 6.36 -4.10 6.84
CA ILE A 97 7.50 -3.35 6.31
C ILE A 97 8.16 -2.56 7.44
N SER A 98 9.46 -2.79 7.63
CA SER A 98 10.26 -2.05 8.61
C SER A 98 10.68 -0.69 8.06
N GLN A 99 11.16 0.19 8.95
CA GLN A 99 11.67 1.49 8.55
C GLN A 99 12.86 1.38 7.58
N GLU A 100 13.77 0.44 7.81
CA GLU A 100 14.97 0.25 7.00
C GLU A 100 14.60 -0.06 5.55
N ILE A 101 13.70 -1.03 5.35
CA ILE A 101 13.24 -1.43 4.01
C ILE A 101 12.46 -0.28 3.33
N TYR A 102 11.65 0.45 4.10
CA TYR A 102 10.92 1.61 3.60
C TYR A 102 11.85 2.74 3.13
N GLU A 103 13.00 2.92 3.78
CA GLU A 103 13.99 3.95 3.43
C GLU A 103 14.88 3.55 2.25
N GLU A 104 15.05 2.26 1.98
CA GLU A 104 15.86 1.75 0.85
C GLU A 104 15.14 1.78 -0.50
N VAL A 105 13.81 1.92 -0.50
CA VAL A 105 12.96 1.88 -1.70
C VAL A 105 12.35 3.26 -1.97
N ASP A 106 12.00 3.54 -3.24
CA ASP A 106 11.27 4.77 -3.58
C ASP A 106 9.96 4.86 -2.79
N GLN A 107 9.88 5.85 -1.90
CA GLN A 107 8.75 6.08 -1.01
C GLN A 107 7.45 6.37 -1.75
N ASN A 108 7.50 6.82 -3.01
CA ASN A 108 6.31 7.02 -3.86
C ASN A 108 5.65 5.70 -4.28
N LYS A 109 6.34 4.57 -4.09
CA LYS A 109 5.80 3.23 -4.29
C LYS A 109 4.77 2.85 -3.21
N PHE A 110 4.77 3.53 -2.06
CA PHE A 110 3.96 3.17 -0.90
C PHE A 110 2.78 4.10 -0.68
N VAL A 111 1.65 3.55 -0.22
CA VAL A 111 0.57 4.31 0.41
C VAL A 111 0.05 3.59 1.66
N GLY A 112 -0.11 4.34 2.75
CA GLY A 112 -0.80 3.85 3.95
C GLY A 112 -2.31 3.80 3.73
N ILE A 113 -2.93 2.69 4.12
CA ILE A 113 -4.37 2.43 4.10
C ILE A 113 -4.82 2.28 5.55
N VAL A 114 -5.58 3.25 6.05
CA VAL A 114 -6.05 3.22 7.43
C VAL A 114 -7.29 2.33 7.50
N LYS A 115 -7.21 1.26 8.29
CA LYS A 115 -8.33 0.37 8.61
C LYS A 115 -8.93 0.64 9.99
N GLU A 116 -8.12 1.22 10.88
CA GLU A 116 -8.48 1.45 12.28
C GLU A 116 -7.97 2.82 12.75
N ARG A 117 -8.75 3.46 13.63
CA ARG A 117 -8.40 4.69 14.32
C ARG A 117 -8.51 4.49 15.83
N ASP A 118 -7.75 5.26 16.60
CA ASP A 118 -7.84 5.28 18.05
C ASP A 118 -9.10 6.00 18.56
N GLU A 119 -9.28 6.03 19.88
CA GLU A 119 -10.43 6.65 20.55
C GLU A 119 -10.53 8.17 20.32
N ASP A 120 -9.41 8.83 20.03
CA ASP A 120 -9.34 10.26 19.69
C ASP A 120 -9.54 10.50 18.18
N GLY A 121 -9.83 9.45 17.41
CA GLY A 121 -10.03 9.49 15.97
C GLY A 121 -8.72 9.66 15.19
N LYS A 122 -7.56 9.36 15.75
CA LYS A 122 -6.26 9.41 15.07
C LYS A 122 -5.98 8.06 14.39
N ALA A 123 -5.46 8.13 13.17
CA ALA A 123 -5.07 6.93 12.43
C ALA A 123 -3.87 6.23 13.08
N TYR A 124 -3.95 4.91 13.19
CA TYR A 124 -2.76 4.08 13.44
C TYR A 124 -1.89 4.08 12.19
N LEU A 125 -0.63 4.49 12.34
CA LEU A 125 0.36 4.54 11.26
C LEU A 125 1.73 4.25 11.86
N PRO A 126 2.61 3.51 11.17
CA PRO A 126 4.02 3.40 11.54
C PRO A 126 4.66 4.77 11.69
N THR A 127 5.56 4.92 12.65
CA THR A 127 6.19 6.20 13.00
C THR A 127 6.94 6.80 11.81
N TYR A 128 7.60 5.98 10.99
CA TYR A 128 8.27 6.42 9.77
C TYR A 128 7.31 6.95 8.69
N TYR A 129 6.02 6.58 8.74
CA TYR A 129 5.00 6.97 7.75
C TYR A 129 4.08 8.12 8.21
N LYS A 130 4.06 8.49 9.50
CA LYS A 130 3.12 9.47 10.10
C LYS A 130 3.04 10.84 9.40
N SER A 131 4.08 11.26 8.67
CA SER A 131 4.11 12.54 7.94
C SER A 131 3.56 12.47 6.52
N ARG A 132 3.23 11.27 6.03
CA ARG A 132 2.79 11.03 4.65
C ARG A 132 1.28 11.09 4.52
N ILE A 133 0.83 11.40 3.31
CA ILE A 133 -0.58 11.31 2.96
C ILE A 133 -0.96 9.82 2.92
N TYR A 134 -2.10 9.50 3.54
CA TYR A 134 -2.69 8.17 3.54
C TYR A 134 -4.09 8.21 2.91
N ILE A 135 -4.66 7.02 2.70
CA ILE A 135 -6.05 6.80 2.29
C ILE A 135 -6.75 6.11 3.45
N ASP A 136 -7.97 6.55 3.76
CA ASP A 136 -8.70 6.04 4.90
C ASP A 136 -9.87 5.17 4.44
N LEU A 137 -9.84 3.88 4.77
CA LEU A 137 -10.92 2.93 4.50
C LEU A 137 -11.59 2.46 5.80
N SER A 138 -11.34 3.12 6.93
CA SER A 138 -11.95 2.77 8.23
C SER A 138 -13.38 3.27 8.38
N ASP A 139 -13.78 4.28 7.60
CA ASP A 139 -15.13 4.85 7.59
C ASP A 139 -15.97 4.24 6.45
N GLU A 140 -17.04 3.55 6.81
CA GLU A 140 -17.97 2.91 5.85
C GLU A 140 -18.68 3.92 4.94
N GLU A 141 -18.99 5.13 5.43
CA GLU A 141 -19.67 6.15 4.63
C GLU A 141 -18.76 6.70 3.52
N GLU A 142 -17.46 6.76 3.77
CA GLU A 142 -16.45 7.27 2.85
C GLU A 142 -15.72 6.17 2.07
N TYR A 143 -15.99 4.88 2.36
CA TYR A 143 -15.29 3.73 1.80
C TYR A 143 -15.23 3.77 0.27
N ALA A 144 -16.38 3.88 -0.41
CA ALA A 144 -16.44 3.82 -1.87
C ALA A 144 -15.61 4.92 -2.55
N LYS A 145 -15.64 6.13 -1.99
CA LYS A 145 -14.87 7.28 -2.48
C LYS A 145 -13.38 7.08 -2.26
N ASN A 146 -12.99 6.59 -1.09
CA ASN A 146 -11.58 6.35 -0.76
C ASN A 146 -11.02 5.12 -1.48
N PHE A 147 -11.85 4.11 -1.77
CA PHE A 147 -11.51 2.99 -2.65
C PHE A 147 -11.25 3.48 -4.09
N GLU A 148 -12.11 4.34 -4.65
CA GLU A 148 -11.84 4.97 -5.96
C GLU A 148 -10.50 5.72 -5.95
N ARG A 149 -10.21 6.46 -4.88
CA ARG A 149 -8.94 7.16 -4.70
C ARG A 149 -7.75 6.20 -4.64
N LEU A 150 -7.89 5.04 -4.01
CA LEU A 150 -6.87 3.98 -3.98
C LEU A 150 -6.62 3.43 -5.39
N VAL A 151 -7.67 3.03 -6.11
CA VAL A 151 -7.56 2.54 -7.48
C VAL A 151 -6.87 3.58 -8.37
N ARG A 152 -7.26 4.86 -8.29
CA ARG A 152 -6.61 5.95 -9.02
C ARG A 152 -5.12 6.09 -8.70
N TRP A 153 -4.75 5.98 -7.43
CA TRP A 153 -3.34 6.02 -7.02
C TRP A 153 -2.56 4.83 -7.57
N ILE A 154 -3.15 3.63 -7.58
CA ILE A 154 -2.51 2.42 -8.12
C ILE A 154 -2.20 2.59 -9.61
N TYR A 155 -3.11 3.19 -10.37
CA TYR A 155 -2.95 3.44 -11.81
C TYR A 155 -2.22 4.74 -12.17
N ASP A 156 -1.71 5.51 -11.20
CA ASP A 156 -1.14 6.85 -11.40
C ASP A 156 -2.08 7.81 -12.17
N LYS A 157 -3.39 7.75 -11.87
CA LYS A 157 -4.45 8.57 -12.46
C LYS A 157 -5.01 9.58 -11.44
N PRO A 158 -4.28 10.65 -11.11
CA PRO A 158 -4.68 11.60 -10.08
C PRO A 158 -6.04 12.23 -10.38
N LEU A 159 -6.82 12.51 -9.33
CA LEU A 159 -8.14 13.13 -9.45
C LEU A 159 -8.05 14.55 -10.04
N HIS A 160 -6.99 15.29 -9.69
CA HIS A 160 -6.76 16.65 -10.16
C HIS A 160 -5.49 16.70 -11.01
N ILE A 161 -5.66 16.99 -12.30
CA ILE A 161 -4.56 17.14 -13.25
C ILE A 161 -4.26 18.64 -13.38
N LYS A 162 -3.00 19.04 -13.15
CA LYS A 162 -2.59 20.43 -13.35
C LYS A 162 -2.80 20.82 -14.82
N PRO A 163 -3.51 21.93 -15.11
CA PRO A 163 -3.70 22.36 -16.48
C PRO A 163 -2.37 22.85 -17.09
N PRO A 164 -2.26 22.92 -18.43
CA PRO A 164 -1.12 23.53 -19.10
C PRO A 164 -0.86 24.95 -18.59
N ILE A 165 0.42 25.33 -18.47
CA ILE A 165 0.80 26.69 -18.08
C ILE A 165 0.41 27.64 -19.23
N GLY A 166 -0.31 28.72 -18.89
CA GLY A 166 -0.69 29.74 -19.87
C GLY A 166 0.50 30.54 -20.39
N GLU A 167 0.26 31.34 -21.43
CA GLU A 167 1.30 32.21 -21.98
C GLU A 167 1.67 33.35 -21.02
N LYS A 168 2.94 33.75 -21.04
CA LYS A 168 3.42 34.91 -20.29
C LYS A 168 2.77 36.17 -20.86
N PRO A 169 2.22 37.08 -20.03
CA PRO A 169 1.65 38.33 -20.53
C PRO A 169 2.73 39.20 -21.20
N TYR A 170 2.36 39.87 -22.29
CA TYR A 170 3.17 40.94 -22.85
C TYR A 170 3.10 42.14 -21.90
N LEU A 171 4.25 42.58 -21.39
CA LEU A 171 4.41 43.84 -20.63
C LEU A 171 4.67 44.99 -21.60
#